data_AF-A0A3A5Y4S7-F1
#
_entry.id   AF-A0A3A5Y4S7-F1
#
_cell.length_a   1.000
_cell.length_b   1.000
_cell.length_c   1.000
_cell.angle_alpha   90.00
_cell.angle_beta   90.00
_cell.angle_gamma   90.00
#
_symmetry.space_group_name_H-M   'P 1'
#
loop_
_entity.id
_entity.type
_entity.pdbx_description
1 polymer ?
#
loop_
_entity_poly.entity_id
_entity_poly.type
_entity_poly.pdbx_seq_one_letter_code
_entity_poly.pdbx_strand_id
1 'polypeptide(L)'
;MKKENINYVSWIALVLSTIAILLWLCKYEPVTWTLFDSMIAFLSFVVGSLAVMVGYNIFGLKNDLKNEIEEKLQDISDHHVIHTAKTMMYIEMRLLHMAVELNNIADIRQSIYMMIDTTEKTKNKEDIDYIINQLKGLESKYGNELFDNTFKNKLKIRFGRIGSFSDNALIFLHNLEV
;
A
#
# COMPACT_ATOMS: atom_id res chain seq x y z
N MET A 1 9.95 -0.84 -27.08
CA MET A 1 9.84 -1.49 -28.41
C MET A 1 8.83 -2.63 -28.27
N LYS A 2 7.60 -2.42 -28.73
CA LYS A 2 6.41 -3.26 -28.45
C LYS A 2 6.43 -4.50 -29.36
N LYS A 3 6.71 -5.69 -28.82
CA LYS A 3 7.00 -6.92 -29.60
C LYS A 3 5.96 -8.03 -29.39
N GLU A 4 4.69 -7.68 -29.19
CA GLU A 4 3.63 -8.67 -28.85
C GLU A 4 2.55 -8.85 -29.91
N ASN A 5 2.44 -7.97 -30.92
CA ASN A 5 1.35 -8.06 -31.91
C ASN A 5 1.63 -8.97 -33.12
N ILE A 6 2.86 -9.44 -33.29
CA ILE A 6 3.25 -10.22 -34.49
C ILE A 6 2.68 -11.64 -34.42
N ASN A 7 2.57 -12.21 -33.22
CA ASN A 7 2.09 -13.58 -33.05
C ASN A 7 0.60 -13.68 -33.39
N TYR A 8 -0.24 -12.78 -32.88
CA TYR A 8 -1.69 -12.83 -33.12
C TYR A 8 -2.07 -12.70 -34.60
N VAL A 9 -1.42 -11.79 -35.33
CA VAL A 9 -1.62 -11.62 -36.79
C VAL A 9 -1.14 -12.85 -37.56
N SER A 10 -0.01 -13.43 -37.15
CA SER A 10 0.52 -14.65 -37.78
C SER A 10 -0.39 -15.86 -37.57
N TRP A 11 -1.01 -15.99 -36.39
CA TRP A 11 -1.97 -17.05 -36.09
C TRP A 11 -3.29 -16.89 -36.86
N ILE A 12 -3.80 -15.65 -36.99
CA ILE A 12 -4.98 -15.37 -37.83
C ILE A 12 -4.72 -15.73 -39.29
N ALA A 13 -3.54 -15.39 -39.81
CA ALA A 13 -3.15 -15.71 -41.19
C ALA A 13 -3.05 -17.22 -41.43
N LEU A 14 -2.54 -17.98 -40.45
CA LEU A 14 -2.48 -19.43 -40.51
C LEU A 14 -3.88 -20.05 -40.59
N VAL A 15 -4.80 -19.62 -39.73
CA VAL A 15 -6.19 -20.10 -39.71
C VAL A 15 -6.92 -19.78 -41.02
N LEU A 16 -6.77 -18.56 -41.53
CA LEU A 16 -7.38 -18.15 -42.81
C LEU A 16 -6.83 -18.97 -43.99
N SER A 17 -5.53 -19.26 -44.00
CA SER A 17 -4.90 -20.10 -45.02
C SER A 17 -5.45 -21.54 -44.99
N THR A 18 -5.62 -22.12 -43.80
CA THR A 18 -6.20 -23.46 -43.66
C THR A 18 -7.66 -23.50 -44.14
N ILE A 19 -8.46 -22.48 -43.82
CA ILE A 19 -9.85 -22.36 -44.29
C ILE A 19 -9.90 -22.26 -45.82
N ALA A 20 -9.02 -21.48 -46.44
CA ALA A 20 -8.96 -21.32 -47.89
C ALA A 20 -8.59 -22.64 -48.61
N ILE A 21 -7.65 -23.40 -48.06
CA ILE A 21 -7.26 -24.72 -48.59
C ILE A 21 -8.41 -25.71 -48.49
N LEU A 22 -9.15 -25.71 -47.38
CA LEU A 22 -10.33 -26.57 -47.18
C LEU A 22 -11.49 -26.22 -48.13
N LEU A 23 -11.74 -24.92 -48.36
CA LEU A 23 -12.72 -24.46 -49.35
C LEU A 23 -12.32 -24.84 -50.78
N TRP A 24 -11.02 -24.83 -51.08
CA TRP A 24 -10.51 -25.26 -52.38
C TRP A 24 -10.68 -26.77 -52.57
N LEU A 25 -10.41 -27.59 -51.54
CA LEU A 25 -10.61 -29.04 -51.57
C LEU A 25 -12.08 -29.45 -51.76
N CYS A 26 -13.04 -28.67 -51.23
CA CYS A 26 -14.47 -28.90 -51.45
C CYS A 26 -14.93 -28.74 -52.91
N LYS A 27 -14.12 -28.11 -53.77
CA LYS A 27 -14.51 -27.83 -55.16
C LYS A 27 -14.28 -29.01 -56.12
N TYR A 28 -13.49 -30.03 -55.73
CA TYR A 28 -12.96 -31.01 -56.68
C TYR A 28 -13.50 -32.45 -56.58
N GLU A 29 -14.21 -32.86 -55.53
CA GLU A 29 -14.79 -34.23 -55.43
C GLU A 29 -16.12 -34.26 -54.65
N PRO A 30 -16.98 -35.28 -54.83
CA PRO A 30 -18.26 -35.36 -54.12
C PRO A 30 -17.97 -35.45 -52.62
N VAL A 31 -18.29 -34.36 -51.92
CA VAL A 31 -18.07 -34.18 -50.48
C VAL A 31 -18.70 -35.36 -49.73
N THR A 32 -17.86 -36.27 -49.25
CA THR A 32 -18.29 -37.35 -48.37
C THR A 32 -18.57 -36.75 -47.00
N TRP A 33 -19.68 -37.14 -46.37
CA TRP A 33 -20.15 -36.63 -45.07
C TRP A 33 -19.06 -36.64 -43.98
N THR A 34 -18.13 -37.60 -44.05
CA THR A 34 -16.95 -37.72 -43.20
C THR A 34 -15.97 -36.54 -43.31
N LEU A 35 -15.81 -35.95 -44.49
CA LEU A 35 -14.91 -34.81 -44.71
C LEU A 35 -15.52 -33.51 -44.14
N PHE A 36 -16.84 -33.39 -44.25
CA PHE A 36 -17.60 -32.29 -43.63
C PHE A 36 -17.58 -32.36 -42.10
N ASP A 37 -17.79 -33.55 -41.52
CA ASP A 37 -17.71 -33.75 -40.06
C ASP A 37 -16.31 -33.46 -39.52
N SER A 38 -15.26 -33.88 -40.25
CA SER A 38 -13.88 -33.56 -39.87
C SER A 38 -13.58 -32.06 -39.95
N MET A 39 -14.16 -31.33 -40.91
CA MET A 39 -14.04 -29.88 -41.00
C MET A 39 -14.72 -29.17 -39.83
N ILE A 40 -15.92 -29.61 -39.44
CA ILE A 40 -16.64 -29.07 -38.28
C ILE A 40 -15.87 -29.34 -36.99
N ALA A 41 -15.32 -30.55 -36.83
CA ALA A 41 -14.54 -30.91 -35.66
C ALA A 41 -13.27 -30.04 -35.52
N PHE A 42 -12.55 -29.80 -36.63
CA PHE A 42 -11.39 -28.92 -36.63
C PHE A 42 -11.75 -27.47 -36.31
N LEU A 43 -12.83 -26.94 -36.90
CA LEU A 43 -13.29 -25.58 -36.62
C LEU A 43 -13.69 -25.41 -35.15
N SER A 44 -14.36 -26.42 -34.59
CA SER A 44 -14.75 -26.44 -33.17
C SER A 44 -13.54 -26.46 -32.24
N PHE A 45 -12.48 -27.18 -32.59
CA PHE A 45 -11.22 -27.18 -31.84
C PHE A 45 -10.50 -25.83 -31.89
N VAL A 46 -10.47 -25.18 -33.06
CA VAL A 46 -9.88 -23.84 -33.21
C VAL A 46 -10.65 -22.82 -32.38
N VAL A 47 -11.98 -22.81 -32.45
CA VAL A 47 -12.82 -21.90 -31.65
C VAL A 47 -12.66 -22.17 -30.15
N GLY A 48 -12.61 -23.45 -29.74
CA GLY A 48 -12.39 -23.84 -28.35
C GLY A 48 -11.04 -23.37 -27.80
N SER A 49 -9.95 -23.53 -28.55
CA SER A 49 -8.62 -23.09 -28.14
C SER A 49 -8.50 -21.56 -28.07
N LEU A 50 -9.11 -20.82 -29.01
CA LEU A 50 -9.22 -19.36 -28.96
C LEU A 50 -10.03 -18.88 -27.73
N ALA A 51 -11.16 -19.52 -27.44
CA ALA A 51 -11.98 -19.18 -26.28
C ALA A 51 -11.22 -19.38 -24.96
N VAL A 52 -10.46 -20.46 -24.85
CA VAL A 52 -9.59 -20.74 -23.69
C VAL A 52 -8.47 -19.70 -23.59
N MET A 53 -7.79 -19.37 -24.69
CA MET A 53 -6.70 -18.38 -24.70
C MET A 53 -7.17 -16.97 -24.34
N VAL A 54 -8.33 -16.54 -24.89
CA VAL A 54 -8.96 -15.26 -24.55
C VAL A 54 -9.45 -15.26 -23.11
N GLY A 55 -10.04 -16.36 -22.64
CA GLY A 55 -10.47 -16.53 -21.25
C GLY A 55 -9.32 -16.40 -20.26
N TYR A 56 -8.20 -17.09 -20.51
CA TYR A 56 -6.98 -16.97 -19.70
C TYR A 56 -6.39 -15.56 -19.74
N ASN A 57 -6.36 -14.90 -20.90
CA ASN A 57 -5.82 -13.55 -21.03
C ASN A 57 -6.68 -12.51 -20.28
N ILE A 58 -8.02 -12.60 -20.38
CA ILE A 58 -8.93 -11.72 -19.64
C ILE A 58 -8.83 -11.97 -18.13
N PHE A 59 -8.66 -13.23 -17.71
CA PHE A 59 -8.54 -13.55 -16.28
C PHE A 59 -7.20 -13.10 -15.70
N GLY A 60 -6.10 -13.27 -16.44
CA GLY A 60 -4.78 -12.73 -16.10
C GLY A 60 -4.81 -11.21 -15.97
N LEU A 61 -5.36 -10.52 -16.98
CA LEU A 61 -5.51 -9.06 -16.98
C LEU A 61 -6.36 -8.55 -15.80
N LYS A 62 -7.42 -9.27 -15.42
CA LYS A 62 -8.24 -8.93 -14.24
C LYS A 62 -7.46 -9.07 -12.94
N ASN A 63 -6.61 -10.09 -12.83
CA ASN A 63 -5.83 -10.33 -11.62
C ASN A 63 -4.69 -9.31 -11.50
N ASP A 64 -4.02 -8.98 -12.60
CA ASP A 64 -2.98 -7.95 -12.64
C ASP A 64 -3.55 -6.57 -12.33
N LEU A 65 -4.70 -6.22 -12.92
CA LEU A 65 -5.39 -4.97 -12.63
C LEU A 65 -5.83 -4.88 -11.17
N LYS A 66 -6.32 -5.98 -10.59
CA LYS A 66 -6.68 -6.04 -9.17
C LYS A 66 -5.45 -5.78 -8.29
N ASN A 67 -4.33 -6.43 -8.57
CA ASN A 67 -3.09 -6.27 -7.82
C ASN A 67 -2.56 -4.83 -7.93
N GLU A 68 -2.56 -4.24 -9.13
CA GLU A 68 -2.12 -2.86 -9.34
C GLU A 68 -3.05 -1.85 -8.63
N ILE A 69 -4.36 -2.09 -8.63
CA ILE A 69 -5.32 -1.27 -7.87
C ILE A 69 -5.08 -1.38 -6.37
N GLU A 70 -4.86 -2.59 -5.83
CA GLU A 70 -4.54 -2.81 -4.41
C GLU A 70 -3.23 -2.11 -4.03
N GLU A 71 -2.19 -2.23 -4.84
CA GLU A 71 -0.90 -1.57 -4.63
C GLU A 71 -1.03 -0.04 -4.68
N LYS A 72 -1.75 0.51 -5.67
CA LYS A 72 -2.00 1.96 -5.77
C LYS A 72 -2.87 2.48 -4.64
N LEU A 73 -3.89 1.72 -4.20
CA LEU A 73 -4.71 2.08 -3.04
C LEU A 73 -3.89 2.08 -1.76
N GLN A 74 -3.00 1.10 -1.59
CA GLN A 74 -2.10 1.04 -0.46
C GLN A 74 -1.11 2.21 -0.47
N ASP A 75 -0.51 2.53 -1.62
CA ASP A 75 0.38 3.69 -1.80
C ASP A 75 -0.33 5.02 -1.50
N ILE A 76 -1.55 5.22 -2.03
CA ILE A 76 -2.36 6.42 -1.76
C ILE A 76 -2.76 6.50 -0.28
N SER A 77 -3.21 5.38 0.29
CA SER A 77 -3.59 5.29 1.71
C SER A 77 -2.40 5.63 2.60
N ASP A 78 -1.25 5.00 2.37
CA ASP A 78 -0.05 5.20 3.15
C ASP A 78 0.48 6.64 3.00
N HIS A 79 0.49 7.18 1.77
CA HIS A 79 0.91 8.56 1.53
C HIS A 79 -0.03 9.57 2.20
N HIS A 80 -1.35 9.35 2.14
CA HIS A 80 -2.33 10.23 2.78
C HIS A 80 -2.25 10.16 4.31
N VAL A 81 -2.07 8.95 4.88
CA VAL A 81 -1.89 8.75 6.32
C VAL A 81 -0.60 9.44 6.80
N ILE A 82 0.51 9.28 6.07
CA ILE A 82 1.80 9.90 6.41
C ILE A 82 1.72 11.43 6.30
N HIS A 83 1.13 11.97 5.22
CA HIS A 83 0.98 13.41 5.06
C HIS A 83 0.10 14.01 6.17
N THR A 84 -1.03 13.37 6.45
CA THR A 84 -1.95 13.78 7.53
C THR A 84 -1.25 13.75 8.89
N ALA A 85 -0.46 12.71 9.16
CA ALA A 85 0.32 12.60 10.38
C ALA A 85 1.38 13.71 10.49
N LYS A 86 2.11 14.04 9.42
CA LYS A 86 3.05 15.18 9.42
C LYS A 86 2.36 16.51 9.72
N THR A 87 1.19 16.76 9.13
CA THR A 87 0.40 17.97 9.44
C THR A 87 -0.06 17.98 10.89
N MET A 88 -0.50 16.83 11.42
CA MET A 88 -0.91 16.70 12.82
C MET A 88 0.25 17.01 13.78
N MET A 89 1.44 16.45 13.53
CA MET A 89 2.65 16.73 14.30
C MET A 89 2.94 18.24 14.38
N TYR A 90 2.83 18.94 13.24
CA TYR A 90 3.04 20.39 13.18
C TYR A 90 2.00 21.19 13.98
N ILE A 91 0.72 20.79 13.90
CA ILE A 91 -0.36 21.44 14.66
C ILE A 91 -0.13 21.23 16.16
N GLU A 92 0.15 20.00 16.59
CA GLU A 92 0.39 19.68 18.00
C GLU A 92 1.63 20.37 18.56
N MET A 93 2.68 20.55 17.75
CA MET A 93 3.85 21.35 18.14
C MET A 93 3.46 22.81 18.45
N ARG A 94 2.58 23.41 17.65
CA ARG A 94 2.08 24.77 17.90
C ARG A 94 1.13 24.83 19.10
N LEU A 95 0.26 23.83 19.26
CA LEU A 95 -0.63 23.74 20.42
C LEU A 95 0.16 23.54 21.72
N LEU A 96 1.21 22.72 21.69
CA LEU A 96 2.13 22.58 22.81
C LEU A 96 2.75 23.92 23.19
N HIS A 97 3.26 24.67 22.20
CA HIS A 97 3.85 25.98 22.45
C HIS A 97 2.86 26.92 23.14
N MET A 98 1.64 27.02 22.61
CA MET A 98 0.56 27.83 23.20
C MET A 98 0.19 27.35 24.61
N ALA A 99 0.09 26.04 24.84
CA ALA A 99 -0.24 25.48 26.15
C ALA A 99 0.85 25.79 27.19
N VAL A 100 2.12 25.81 26.77
CA VAL A 100 3.26 26.21 27.62
C VAL A 100 3.23 27.69 27.95
N GLU A 101 2.84 28.56 27.02
CA GLU A 101 2.65 30.00 27.25
C GLU A 101 1.51 30.28 28.22
N LEU A 102 0.40 29.55 28.07
CA LEU A 102 -0.78 29.66 28.94
C LEU A 102 -0.64 28.91 30.27
N ASN A 103 0.47 28.21 30.47
CA ASN A 103 0.73 27.37 31.64
C ASN A 103 -0.35 26.29 31.89
N ASN A 104 -1.00 25.80 30.82
CA ASN A 104 -2.05 24.79 30.92
C ASN A 104 -1.47 23.38 30.87
N ILE A 105 -1.24 22.80 32.05
CA ILE A 105 -0.66 21.45 32.22
C ILE A 105 -1.47 20.37 31.48
N ALA A 106 -2.81 20.45 31.47
CA ALA A 106 -3.63 19.46 30.80
C ALA A 106 -3.40 19.46 29.28
N ASP A 107 -3.37 20.65 28.68
CA ASP A 107 -3.17 20.82 27.24
C ASP A 107 -1.72 20.47 26.83
N ILE A 108 -0.73 20.77 27.67
CA ILE A 108 0.65 20.33 27.47
C ILE A 108 0.71 18.80 27.39
N ARG A 109 0.11 18.11 28.37
CA ARG A 109 0.09 16.63 28.40
C ARG A 109 -0.63 16.06 27.19
N GLN A 110 -1.76 16.64 26.82
CA GLN A 110 -2.54 16.21 25.66
C GLN A 110 -1.74 16.37 24.36
N SER A 111 -1.12 17.53 24.15
CA SER A 111 -0.33 17.79 22.94
C SER A 111 0.85 16.82 22.82
N ILE A 112 1.54 16.53 23.93
CA ILE A 112 2.59 15.51 23.97
C ILE A 112 2.05 14.13 23.56
N TYR A 113 0.90 13.71 24.10
CA TYR A 113 0.31 12.42 23.73
C TYR A 113 -0.06 12.35 22.25
N MET A 114 -0.65 13.42 21.71
CA MET A 114 -1.03 13.47 20.31
C MET A 114 0.18 13.42 19.38
N MET A 115 1.29 14.09 19.74
CA MET A 115 2.55 13.97 19.01
C MET A 115 3.09 12.53 19.05
N ILE A 116 3.14 11.88 20.21
CA ILE A 116 3.62 10.49 20.34
C ILE A 116 2.75 9.53 19.52
N ASP A 117 1.42 9.65 19.58
CA ASP A 117 0.48 8.82 18.82
C ASP A 117 0.60 9.04 17.31
N THR A 118 0.95 10.26 16.89
CA THR A 118 1.24 10.59 15.50
C THR A 118 2.53 9.91 15.05
N THR A 119 3.56 9.93 15.89
CA THR A 119 4.85 9.29 15.61
C THR A 119 4.76 7.76 15.63
N GLU A 120 3.84 7.16 16.39
CA GLU A 120 3.53 5.72 16.31
C GLU A 120 3.14 5.30 14.89
N LYS A 121 2.39 6.16 14.17
CA LYS A 121 1.94 5.90 12.80
C LYS A 121 3.05 6.14 11.77
N THR A 122 3.86 7.19 11.93
CA THR A 122 4.91 7.53 10.96
C THR A 122 6.21 6.76 11.17
N LYS A 123 6.45 6.27 12.39
CA LYS A 123 7.71 5.62 12.83
C LYS A 123 8.97 6.45 12.53
N ASN A 124 8.82 7.77 12.43
CA ASN A 124 9.93 8.68 12.12
C ASN A 124 10.78 8.93 13.38
N LYS A 125 12.06 8.56 13.33
CA LYS A 125 12.98 8.68 14.48
C LYS A 125 13.25 10.14 14.87
N GLU A 126 13.31 11.04 13.89
CA GLU A 126 13.59 12.47 14.15
C GLU A 126 12.47 13.12 14.98
N ASP A 127 11.21 12.74 14.70
CA ASP A 127 10.04 13.22 15.43
C ASP A 127 10.07 12.75 16.89
N ILE A 128 10.54 11.51 17.15
CA ILE A 128 10.71 10.96 18.50
C ILE A 128 11.76 11.77 19.27
N ASP A 129 12.92 12.01 18.66
CA ASP A 129 14.02 12.75 19.28
C ASP A 129 13.57 14.19 19.59
N TYR A 130 12.79 14.82 18.71
CA TYR A 130 12.17 16.12 18.96
C TYR A 130 11.26 16.09 20.20
N ILE A 131 10.32 15.15 20.27
CA ILE A 131 9.40 15.02 21.42
C ILE A 131 10.18 14.84 22.71
N ILE A 132 11.24 14.04 22.71
CA ILE A 132 12.05 13.78 23.91
C ILE A 132 12.80 15.03 24.35
N ASN A 133 13.31 15.83 23.42
CA ASN A 133 13.92 17.12 23.75
C ASN A 133 12.90 18.10 24.34
N GLN A 134 11.66 18.12 23.82
CA GLN A 134 10.58 18.90 24.44
C GLN A 134 10.27 18.41 25.86
N LEU A 135 10.18 17.09 26.06
CA LEU A 135 9.95 16.51 27.39
C LEU A 135 11.04 16.88 28.39
N LYS A 136 12.33 16.84 28.01
CA LYS A 136 13.44 17.29 28.86
C LYS A 136 13.32 18.77 29.25
N GLY A 137 12.97 19.63 28.29
CA GLY A 137 12.75 21.05 28.57
C GLY A 137 11.56 21.29 29.51
N LEU A 138 10.48 20.55 29.30
CA LEU A 138 9.29 20.61 30.14
C LEU A 138 9.55 20.07 31.56
N GLU A 139 10.34 19.02 31.70
CA GLU A 139 10.71 18.45 33.01
C GLU A 139 11.51 19.46 33.83
N SER A 140 12.47 20.15 33.19
CA SER A 140 13.23 21.23 33.82
C SER A 140 12.33 22.40 34.28
N LYS A 141 11.30 22.73 33.49
CA LYS A 141 10.39 23.86 33.79
C LYS A 141 9.33 23.54 34.85
N TYR A 142 8.75 22.35 34.81
CA TYR A 142 7.55 22.00 35.58
C TYR A 142 7.77 20.92 36.63
N GLY A 143 8.84 20.13 36.52
CA GLY A 143 9.12 19.01 37.41
C GLY A 143 7.89 18.11 37.62
N ASN A 144 7.60 17.80 38.88
CA ASN A 144 6.52 16.89 39.27
C ASN A 144 5.10 17.44 39.03
N GLU A 145 4.92 18.75 38.81
CA GLU A 145 3.60 19.32 38.50
C GLU A 145 3.09 18.79 37.16
N LEU A 146 3.97 18.72 36.16
CA LEU A 146 3.67 18.14 34.86
C LEU A 146 3.97 16.64 34.83
N PHE A 147 5.07 16.20 35.45
CA PHE A 147 5.54 14.81 35.43
C PHE A 147 5.11 14.02 36.67
N ASP A 148 3.80 13.99 36.94
CA ASP A 148 3.26 13.10 37.96
C ASP A 148 3.39 11.62 37.53
N ASN A 149 3.26 10.70 38.49
CA ASN A 149 3.40 9.25 38.24
C ASN A 149 2.40 8.74 37.18
N THR A 150 1.23 9.36 37.06
CA THR A 150 0.20 8.98 36.07
C THR A 150 0.68 9.33 34.66
N PHE A 151 1.20 10.55 34.50
CA PHE A 151 1.73 11.04 33.24
C PHE A 151 2.95 10.22 32.80
N LYS A 152 3.91 9.99 33.71
CA LYS A 152 5.11 9.18 33.47
C LYS A 152 4.78 7.76 33.02
N ASN A 153 3.85 7.07 33.71
CA ASN A 153 3.41 5.73 33.33
C ASN A 153 2.75 5.68 31.95
N LYS A 154 1.89 6.67 31.63
CA LYS A 154 1.26 6.76 30.31
C LYS A 154 2.29 7.01 29.21
N LEU A 155 3.30 7.86 29.45
CA LEU A 155 4.40 8.07 28.50
C LEU A 155 5.12 6.76 28.21
N LYS A 156 5.49 6.00 29.26
CA LYS A 156 6.15 4.70 29.10
C LYS A 156 5.35 3.74 28.22
N ILE A 157 4.04 3.62 28.47
CA ILE A 157 3.16 2.74 27.68
C ILE A 157 3.13 3.19 26.21
N ARG A 158 2.96 4.49 25.94
CA ARG A 158 2.86 5.00 24.57
C ARG A 158 4.19 4.87 23.83
N PHE A 159 5.31 5.24 24.45
CA PHE A 159 6.64 5.02 23.86
C PHE A 159 6.93 3.53 23.64
N GLY A 160 6.50 2.65 24.54
CA GLY A 160 6.64 1.20 24.35
C GLY A 160 6.03 0.66 23.05
N ARG A 161 5.03 1.34 22.47
CA ARG A 161 4.40 0.95 21.19
C ARG A 161 5.24 1.31 19.96
N ILE A 162 6.09 2.32 20.06
CA ILE A 162 6.90 2.80 18.93
C ILE A 162 8.10 1.89 18.68
N GLY A 163 8.72 1.37 19.75
CA GLY A 163 9.74 0.31 19.72
C GLY A 163 11.12 0.68 19.15
N SER A 164 11.26 1.79 18.43
CA SER A 164 12.54 2.25 17.85
C SER A 164 12.96 3.60 18.40
N PHE A 165 14.10 3.65 19.08
CA PHE A 165 14.60 4.83 19.79
C PHE A 165 16.09 5.08 19.53
N SER A 166 16.52 6.33 19.67
CA SER A 166 17.94 6.66 19.81
C SER A 166 18.47 6.28 21.20
N ASP A 167 19.80 6.16 21.36
CA ASP A 167 20.38 5.83 22.68
C ASP A 167 20.06 6.91 23.74
N ASN A 168 20.06 8.18 23.32
CA ASN A 168 19.68 9.30 24.19
C ASN A 168 18.19 9.26 24.59
N ALA A 169 17.33 8.76 23.72
CA ALA A 169 15.92 8.55 23.99
C ALA A 169 15.73 7.42 25.01
N LEU A 170 16.44 6.31 24.84
CA LEU A 170 16.39 5.18 25.76
C LEU A 170 16.80 5.57 27.19
N ILE A 171 17.85 6.37 27.35
CA ILE A 171 18.30 6.85 28.67
C ILE A 171 17.19 7.67 29.35
N PHE A 172 16.55 8.60 28.62
CA PHE A 172 15.46 9.40 29.16
C PHE A 172 14.25 8.53 29.56
N LEU A 173 13.87 7.57 28.71
CA LEU A 173 12.77 6.64 28.97
C LEU A 173 13.05 5.71 30.15
N HIS A 174 14.30 5.34 30.38
CA HIS A 174 14.70 4.54 31.54
C HIS A 174 14.61 5.36 32.84
N ASN A 175 15.00 6.64 32.78
CA ASN A 175 14.97 7.56 33.93
C ASN A 175 13.58 8.14 34.22
N LEU A 176 12.56 7.80 33.41
CA LEU A 176 11.17 8.17 33.64
C LEU A 176 10.57 7.44 34.87
N GLU A 177 11.26 6.45 35.43
CA GLU A 177 10.91 5.78 36.69
C GLU A 177 11.55 6.45 37.91
N VAL A 178 10.72 6.61 38.95
CA VAL A 178 11.09 6.71 40.37
C VAL A 178 10.55 5.46 41.05
#